data_AF-A0A1G7PA99-F1
#
_entry.id   AF-A0A1G7PA99-F1
#
_cell.length_a   1.000
_cell.length_b   1.000
_cell.length_c   1.000
_cell.angle_alpha   90.00
_cell.angle_beta   90.00
_cell.angle_gamma   90.00
#
_symmetry.space_group_name_H-M   'P 1'
#
loop_
_entity.id
_entity.type
_entity.pdbx_description
1 polymer ?
#
loop_
_entity_poly.entity_id
_entity_poly.type
_entity_poly.pdbx_seq_one_letter_code
_entity_poly.pdbx_strand_id
1 'polypeptide(L)'
;MRKMKYHDLFVKDDIHTDEHIFYIDENNTVLFNGVIVDYNNGVLVWEFEVQDGFRTGIERVYYPTGELQELNETDHNTTNGIAKEFYKNGQLRSQSIVARNVHIITITYDETGDIVETWEISEEDLSYNVVRDKIPEYRSRYKLEQ
;
A
#
# COMPACT_ATOMS: atom_id res chain seq x y z
N MET A 1 -14.35 8.77 9.92
CA MET A 1 -14.07 7.32 10.07
C MET A 1 -13.61 7.04 11.49
N ARG A 2 -13.97 5.87 12.04
CA ARG A 2 -13.48 5.38 13.34
C ARG A 2 -11.99 5.03 13.21
N LYS A 3 -11.14 5.47 14.14
CA LYS A 3 -9.72 5.06 14.23
C LYS A 3 -9.54 4.07 15.38
N MET A 4 -8.79 2.99 15.19
CA MET A 4 -8.43 2.02 16.26
C MET A 4 -6.97 1.59 16.14
N LYS A 5 -6.36 1.23 17.27
CA LYS A 5 -4.98 0.74 17.24
C LYS A 5 -4.97 -0.70 16.71
N TYR A 6 -3.92 -1.06 15.98
CA TYR A 6 -3.73 -2.41 15.45
C TYR A 6 -3.86 -3.47 16.56
N HIS A 7 -3.24 -3.21 17.71
CA HIS A 7 -3.24 -4.09 18.87
C HIS A 7 -4.58 -4.18 19.63
N ASP A 8 -5.57 -3.33 19.30
CA ASP A 8 -6.90 -3.36 19.91
C ASP A 8 -7.91 -4.19 19.08
N LEU A 9 -7.47 -4.77 17.97
CA LEU A 9 -8.28 -5.52 17.01
C LEU A 9 -7.92 -7.01 17.02
N PHE A 10 -8.88 -7.83 16.58
CA PHE A 10 -8.66 -9.26 16.35
C PHE A 10 -8.42 -9.48 14.86
N VAL A 11 -7.37 -10.24 14.54
CA VAL A 11 -6.97 -10.52 13.17
C VAL A 11 -7.06 -12.01 12.93
N LYS A 12 -7.65 -12.39 11.80
CA LYS A 12 -7.69 -13.77 11.33
C LYS A 12 -7.39 -13.80 9.84
N ASP A 13 -6.62 -14.79 9.43
CA ASP A 13 -6.32 -14.99 8.01
C ASP A 13 -7.48 -15.73 7.34
N ASP A 14 -7.86 -15.26 6.16
CA ASP A 14 -8.75 -15.99 5.27
C ASP A 14 -8.04 -17.25 4.78
N ILE A 15 -8.66 -18.40 5.02
CA ILE A 15 -8.08 -19.72 4.73
C ILE A 15 -7.94 -20.03 3.22
N HIS A 16 -8.50 -19.19 2.35
CA HIS A 16 -8.45 -19.36 0.90
C HIS A 16 -7.55 -18.34 0.22
N THR A 17 -7.46 -17.12 0.77
CA THR A 17 -6.73 -16.01 0.14
C THR A 17 -5.47 -15.58 0.91
N ASP A 18 -5.23 -16.12 2.11
CA ASP A 18 -4.19 -15.67 3.06
C ASP A 18 -4.32 -14.17 3.41
N GLU A 19 -5.52 -13.60 3.21
CA GLU A 19 -5.82 -12.21 3.48
C GLU A 19 -6.10 -11.98 4.97
N HIS A 20 -5.52 -10.94 5.56
CA HIS A 20 -5.84 -10.54 6.92
C HIS A 20 -7.25 -9.92 6.99
N ILE A 21 -8.11 -10.46 7.84
CA ILE A 21 -9.42 -9.92 8.14
C ILE A 21 -9.43 -9.34 9.56
N PHE A 22 -9.83 -8.08 9.68
CA PHE A 22 -9.88 -7.33 10.93
C PHE A 22 -11.28 -7.34 11.56
N TYR A 23 -11.35 -7.72 12.84
CA TYR A 23 -12.58 -7.82 13.63
C TYR A 23 -12.51 -7.00 14.92
N ILE A 24 -13.67 -6.54 15.39
CA ILE A 24 -13.77 -5.77 16.64
C ILE A 24 -14.00 -6.63 17.89
N ASP A 25 -14.27 -7.93 17.71
CA ASP A 25 -14.61 -8.87 18.78
C ASP A 25 -13.77 -10.15 18.71
N GLU A 26 -13.53 -10.76 19.87
CA GLU A 26 -12.70 -11.96 20.02
C GLU A 26 -13.24 -13.19 19.27
N ASN A 27 -14.55 -13.21 18.99
CA ASN A 27 -15.20 -14.31 18.30
C ASN A 27 -15.12 -14.14 16.77
N ASN A 28 -14.51 -13.07 16.27
CA ASN A 28 -14.37 -12.74 14.85
C ASN A 28 -15.73 -12.70 14.13
N THR A 29 -16.74 -12.07 14.75
CA THR A 29 -18.11 -12.01 14.21
C THR A 29 -18.47 -10.66 13.60
N VAL A 30 -17.77 -9.60 13.99
CA VAL A 30 -18.05 -8.23 13.57
C VAL A 30 -16.81 -7.63 12.89
N LEU A 31 -16.93 -7.41 11.59
CA LEU A 31 -15.88 -6.83 10.75
C LEU A 31 -15.60 -5.37 11.12
N PHE A 32 -14.33 -5.00 11.07
CA PHE A 32 -13.92 -3.62 11.30
C PHE A 32 -14.08 -2.78 10.02
N ASN A 33 -14.51 -1.54 10.22
CA ASN A 33 -14.59 -0.50 9.19
C ASN A 33 -14.04 0.80 9.79
N GLY A 34 -13.01 1.38 9.17
CA GLY A 34 -12.36 2.58 9.68
C GLY A 34 -10.88 2.68 9.28
N VAL A 35 -10.07 3.24 10.17
CA VAL A 35 -8.62 3.36 10.00
C VAL A 35 -7.95 2.62 11.15
N ILE A 36 -6.99 1.76 10.82
CA ILE A 36 -6.09 1.14 11.79
C ILE A 36 -4.83 2.00 11.88
N VAL A 37 -4.33 2.19 13.10
CA VAL A 37 -3.08 2.90 13.37
C VAL A 37 -2.17 2.05 14.23
N ASP A 38 -0.86 2.16 14.03
CA ASP A 38 0.13 1.54 14.91
C ASP A 38 1.21 2.54 15.34
N TYR A 39 1.64 2.41 16.59
CA TYR A 39 2.59 3.31 17.22
C TYR A 39 3.77 2.54 17.78
N ASN A 40 4.98 3.00 17.48
CA ASN A 40 6.21 2.53 18.10
C ASN A 40 6.74 3.59 19.06
N ASN A 41 6.84 3.27 20.35
CA ASN A 41 7.28 4.20 21.41
C ASN A 41 6.54 5.56 21.40
N GLY A 42 5.25 5.54 21.08
CA GLY A 42 4.41 6.74 21.00
C GLY A 42 4.48 7.52 19.69
N VAL A 43 5.31 7.10 18.73
CA VAL A 43 5.40 7.68 17.38
C VAL A 43 4.54 6.85 16.43
N LEU A 44 3.70 7.51 15.63
CA LEU A 44 2.91 6.84 14.59
C LEU A 44 3.85 6.28 13.53
N VAL A 45 3.78 4.97 13.27
CA VAL A 45 4.64 4.28 12.29
C VAL A 45 3.86 3.70 11.11
N TRP A 46 2.57 3.46 11.28
CA TRP A 46 1.73 2.86 10.25
C TRP A 46 0.27 3.30 10.42
N GLU A 47 -0.41 3.68 9.34
CA GLU A 47 -1.87 3.79 9.31
C GLU A 47 -2.43 3.28 7.98
N PHE A 48 -3.59 2.64 8.01
CA PHE A 48 -4.26 2.19 6.79
C PHE A 48 -5.77 2.12 6.95
N GLU A 49 -6.46 2.32 5.82
CA GLU A 49 -7.90 2.23 5.72
C GLU A 49 -8.37 0.77 5.64
N VAL A 50 -9.47 0.48 6.32
CA VAL A 50 -10.10 -0.84 6.36
C VAL A 50 -11.58 -0.72 6.04
N GLN A 51 -12.02 -1.52 5.09
CA GLN A 51 -13.42 -1.68 4.71
C GLN A 51 -13.79 -3.16 4.72
N ASP A 52 -14.91 -3.49 5.37
CA ASP A 52 -15.42 -4.86 5.50
C ASP A 52 -14.36 -5.85 6.04
N GLY A 53 -13.51 -5.37 6.94
CA GLY A 53 -12.43 -6.14 7.54
C GLY A 53 -11.19 -6.28 6.67
N PHE A 54 -11.14 -5.76 5.45
CA PHE A 54 -9.97 -5.82 4.56
C PHE A 54 -9.27 -4.47 4.47
N ARG A 55 -7.93 -4.47 4.38
CA ARG A 55 -7.15 -3.25 4.08
C ARG A 55 -7.46 -2.80 2.64
N THR A 56 -8.19 -1.70 2.53
CA THR A 56 -8.68 -1.14 1.26
C THR A 56 -8.77 0.37 1.41
N GLY A 57 -8.20 1.10 0.44
CA GLY A 57 -8.08 2.55 0.47
C GLY A 57 -6.62 2.97 0.59
N ILE A 58 -6.32 3.93 1.46
CA ILE A 58 -4.97 4.47 1.60
C ILE A 58 -4.22 3.87 2.78
N GLU A 59 -2.97 3.47 2.53
CA GLU A 59 -1.98 3.11 3.54
C GLU A 59 -0.85 4.17 3.59
N ARG A 60 -0.37 4.43 4.80
CA ARG A 60 0.78 5.30 5.07
C ARG A 60 1.74 4.61 6.03
N VAL A 61 3.02 4.57 5.67
CA VAL A 61 4.11 4.15 6.54
C VAL A 61 4.94 5.37 6.87
N TYR A 62 5.41 5.48 8.12
CA TYR A 62 6.20 6.61 8.58
C TYR A 62 7.56 6.13 9.06
N TYR A 63 8.57 6.98 8.86
CA TYR A 63 9.86 6.79 9.49
C TYR A 63 9.71 6.77 11.02
N PRO A 64 10.64 6.15 11.77
CA PRO A 64 10.63 6.19 13.23
C PRO A 64 10.70 7.61 13.84
N THR A 65 11.07 8.59 13.02
CA THR A 65 11.11 10.03 13.34
C THR A 65 9.78 10.74 13.10
N GLY A 66 8.81 10.10 12.44
CA GLY A 66 7.43 10.55 12.24
C GLY A 66 7.11 11.15 10.87
N GLU A 67 8.10 11.32 10.00
CA GLU A 67 7.90 11.79 8.62
C GLU A 67 7.32 10.67 7.74
N LEU A 68 6.52 11.04 6.73
CA LEU A 68 5.93 10.10 5.79
C LEU A 68 7.04 9.41 4.98
N GLN A 69 7.03 8.08 4.99
CA GLN A 69 7.96 7.24 4.25
C GLN A 69 7.28 6.67 3.00
N GLU A 70 6.08 6.11 3.13
CA GLU A 70 5.33 5.50 2.04
C GLU A 70 3.87 5.95 2.04
N LEU A 71 3.29 6.03 0.84
CA LEU A 71 1.87 6.27 0.61
C LEU A 71 1.38 5.33 -0.49
N ASN A 72 0.55 4.37 -0.13
CA ASN A 72 0.14 3.27 -0.99
C ASN A 72 -1.39 3.23 -1.16
N GLU A 73 -1.85 3.06 -2.39
CA GLU A 73 -3.22 2.64 -2.67
C GLU A 73 -3.33 1.13 -2.47
N THR A 74 -4.32 0.71 -1.71
CA THR A 74 -4.54 -0.68 -1.30
C THR A 74 -5.93 -1.14 -1.65
N ASP A 75 -6.05 -2.42 -1.98
CA ASP A 75 -7.29 -3.11 -2.27
C ASP A 75 -7.14 -4.56 -1.83
N HIS A 76 -8.04 -5.01 -0.95
CA HIS A 76 -8.06 -6.38 -0.41
C HIS A 76 -6.68 -6.85 0.06
N ASN A 77 -6.09 -6.11 1.00
CA ASN A 77 -4.78 -6.40 1.59
C ASN A 77 -3.59 -6.39 0.62
N THR A 78 -3.77 -5.96 -0.63
CA THR A 78 -2.68 -5.81 -1.60
C THR A 78 -2.51 -4.35 -2.01
N THR A 79 -1.29 -3.92 -2.31
CA THR A 79 -1.04 -2.65 -2.97
C THR A 79 -1.56 -2.74 -4.41
N ASN A 80 -2.50 -1.86 -4.75
CA ASN A 80 -3.25 -1.92 -5.99
C ASN A 80 -3.63 -0.51 -6.45
N GLY A 81 -2.76 0.09 -7.26
CA GLY A 81 -2.87 1.45 -7.73
C GLY A 81 -1.53 2.17 -7.69
N ILE A 82 -1.51 3.37 -7.13
CA ILE A 82 -0.27 4.14 -6.94
C ILE A 82 0.41 3.81 -5.62
N ALA A 83 1.71 3.51 -5.69
CA ALA A 83 2.61 3.49 -4.54
C ALA A 83 3.60 4.65 -4.66
N LYS A 84 3.94 5.29 -3.54
CA LYS A 84 4.93 6.37 -3.47
C LYS A 84 5.84 6.16 -2.28
N GLU A 85 7.14 6.37 -2.49
CA GLU A 85 8.12 6.50 -1.41
C GLU A 85 8.65 7.92 -1.34
N PHE A 86 9.00 8.36 -0.14
CA PHE A 86 9.54 9.69 0.13
C PHE A 86 10.89 9.59 0.85
N TYR A 87 11.79 10.52 0.54
CA TYR A 87 12.96 10.76 1.36
C TYR A 87 12.55 11.37 2.71
N LYS A 88 13.44 11.27 3.71
CA LYS A 88 13.20 11.89 5.04
C LYS A 88 12.97 13.39 5.00
N ASN A 89 13.46 14.07 3.97
CA ASN A 89 13.23 15.50 3.75
C ASN A 89 11.84 15.82 3.16
N GLY A 90 11.02 14.79 2.89
CA GLY A 90 9.66 14.89 2.34
C GLY A 90 9.58 14.93 0.81
N GLN A 91 10.71 14.91 0.10
CA GLN A 91 10.71 14.83 -1.36
C GLN A 91 10.34 13.43 -1.84
N LEU A 92 9.70 13.37 -3.01
CA LEU A 92 9.34 12.11 -3.65
C LEU A 92 10.61 11.37 -4.07
N ARG A 93 10.75 10.13 -3.59
CA ARG A 93 11.86 9.23 -3.93
C ARG A 93 11.49 8.31 -5.07
N SER A 94 10.28 7.76 -5.04
CA SER A 94 9.78 6.93 -6.13
C SER A 94 8.27 7.00 -6.25
N GLN A 95 7.78 6.72 -7.45
CA GLN A 95 6.36 6.52 -7.71
C GLN A 95 6.17 5.34 -8.65
N SER A 96 5.27 4.44 -8.28
CA SER A 96 5.00 3.21 -9.02
C SER A 96 3.52 3.01 -9.32
N ILE A 97 3.24 2.39 -10.47
CA ILE A 97 1.97 1.71 -10.71
C ILE A 97 2.14 0.27 -10.23
N VAL A 98 1.29 -0.18 -9.33
CA VAL A 98 1.33 -1.51 -8.73
C VAL A 98 -0.03 -2.18 -8.92
N ALA A 99 -0.05 -3.44 -9.33
CA ALA A 99 -1.26 -4.25 -9.36
C ALA A 99 -1.03 -5.53 -8.56
N ARG A 100 -1.84 -5.77 -7.53
CA ARG A 100 -1.73 -6.94 -6.63
C ARG A 100 -0.30 -7.17 -6.12
N ASN A 101 0.32 -6.13 -5.57
CA ASN A 101 1.72 -6.11 -5.09
C ASN A 101 2.81 -6.24 -6.18
N VAL A 102 2.46 -6.35 -7.46
CA VAL A 102 3.44 -6.42 -8.56
C VAL A 102 3.59 -5.04 -9.19
N HIS A 103 4.80 -4.51 -9.18
CA HIS A 103 5.12 -3.24 -9.82
C HIS A 103 5.09 -3.39 -11.34
N ILE A 104 4.35 -2.51 -12.03
CA ILE A 104 4.26 -2.45 -13.49
C ILE A 104 5.32 -1.48 -14.03
N ILE A 105 5.38 -0.30 -13.44
CA ILE A 105 6.38 0.73 -13.74
C ILE A 105 6.73 1.45 -12.44
N THR A 106 7.99 1.83 -12.31
CA THR A 106 8.53 2.61 -11.19
C THR A 106 9.40 3.72 -11.76
N ILE A 107 9.15 4.95 -11.34
CA ILE A 107 10.03 6.09 -11.59
C ILE A 107 10.71 6.43 -10.27
N THR A 108 12.04 6.50 -10.29
CA THR A 108 12.88 6.85 -9.15
C THR A 108 13.49 8.22 -9.37
N TYR A 109 13.42 9.06 -8.35
CA TYR A 109 13.94 10.42 -8.32
C TYR A 109 15.08 10.51 -7.30
N ASP A 110 16.00 11.45 -7.49
CA ASP A 110 16.96 11.84 -6.46
C ASP A 110 16.40 12.90 -5.50
N GLU A 111 17.23 13.36 -4.56
CA GLU A 111 16.89 14.44 -3.60
C GLU A 111 16.82 15.84 -4.25
N THR A 112 17.07 16.00 -5.56
CA THR A 112 16.76 17.25 -6.28
C THR A 112 15.42 17.17 -7.01
N GLY A 113 14.85 15.96 -7.12
CA GLY A 113 13.62 15.68 -7.84
C GLY A 113 13.85 15.33 -9.30
N ASP A 114 15.09 15.09 -9.71
CA ASP A 114 15.44 14.68 -11.06
C ASP A 114 15.26 13.16 -11.19
N ILE A 115 14.80 12.71 -12.36
CA ILE A 115 14.60 11.28 -12.63
C ILE A 115 15.98 10.61 -12.75
N VAL A 116 16.21 9.62 -11.90
CA VAL A 116 17.42 8.80 -11.91
C VAL A 116 17.21 7.52 -12.71
N GLU A 117 16.01 6.94 -12.61
CA GLU A 117 15.70 5.65 -13.21
C GLU A 117 14.21 5.54 -13.51
N THR A 118 13.90 4.88 -14.63
CA THR A 118 12.56 4.33 -14.89
C THR A 118 12.72 2.84 -15.11
N TRP A 119 12.10 2.04 -14.26
CA TRP A 119 12.04 0.58 -14.36
C TRP A 119 10.63 0.16 -14.79
N GLU A 120 10.55 -0.82 -15.68
CA GLU A 120 9.30 -1.41 -16.14
C GLU A 120 9.41 -2.94 -16.10
N ILE A 121 8.31 -3.60 -15.73
CA ILE A 121 8.25 -5.07 -15.72
C ILE A 121 8.44 -5.63 -17.13
N SER A 122 9.36 -6.59 -17.26
CA SER A 122 9.61 -7.30 -18.52
C SER A 122 8.61 -8.44 -18.71
N GLU A 123 8.29 -8.78 -19.96
CA GLU A 123 7.49 -9.97 -20.28
C GLU A 123 8.16 -11.29 -19.85
N GLU A 124 9.48 -11.26 -19.64
CA GLU A 124 10.28 -12.38 -19.14
C GLU A 124 10.16 -12.57 -17.62
N ASP A 125 9.64 -11.58 -16.89
CA ASP A 125 9.43 -11.67 -15.45
C ASP A 125 8.29 -12.66 -15.13
N LEU A 126 8.51 -13.54 -14.17
CA LEU A 126 7.50 -14.52 -13.74
C LEU A 126 6.19 -13.86 -13.29
N SER A 127 6.30 -12.67 -12.71
CA SER A 127 5.19 -11.86 -12.21
C SER A 127 4.42 -11.15 -13.33
N TYR A 128 4.99 -11.03 -14.53
CA TYR A 128 4.33 -10.37 -15.67
C TYR A 128 2.98 -11.03 -15.98
N ASN A 129 2.94 -12.36 -15.96
CA ASN A 129 1.71 -13.11 -16.22
C ASN A 129 0.58 -12.82 -15.21
N VAL A 130 0.93 -12.36 -14.00
CA VAL A 130 -0.05 -11.98 -12.98
C VAL A 130 -0.74 -10.64 -13.33
N VAL A 131 -0.03 -9.74 -14.00
CA VAL A 131 -0.49 -8.36 -14.23
C VAL A 131 -0.72 -7.99 -15.68
N ARG A 132 -0.28 -8.79 -16.66
CA ARG A 132 -0.31 -8.44 -18.10
C ARG A 132 -1.67 -7.93 -18.60
N ASP A 133 -2.77 -8.54 -18.14
CA ASP A 133 -4.13 -8.20 -18.55
C ASP A 133 -4.60 -6.87 -17.92
N LYS A 134 -3.94 -6.44 -16.84
CA LYS A 134 -4.20 -5.19 -16.11
C LYS A 134 -3.32 -4.03 -16.55
N ILE A 135 -2.17 -4.29 -17.18
CA ILE A 135 -1.24 -3.25 -17.62
C ILE A 135 -1.93 -2.15 -18.46
N PRO A 136 -2.75 -2.46 -19.49
CA PRO A 136 -3.38 -1.41 -20.30
C PRO A 136 -4.36 -0.52 -19.51
N GLU A 137 -5.14 -1.13 -18.62
CA GLU A 137 -6.08 -0.44 -17.74
C GLU A 137 -5.33 0.52 -16.79
N TYR A 138 -4.28 0.02 -16.15
CA TYR A 138 -3.52 0.75 -15.14
C TYR A 138 -2.70 1.89 -15.75
N ARG A 139 -2.08 1.68 -16.93
CA ARG A 139 -1.39 2.77 -17.66
C ARG A 139 -2.36 3.89 -18.04
N SER A 140 -3.52 3.54 -18.59
CA SER A 140 -4.56 4.51 -18.96
C SER A 140 -5.07 5.31 -17.76
N ARG A 141 -5.28 4.63 -16.63
CA ARG A 141 -5.79 5.23 -15.39
C ARG A 141 -4.78 6.19 -14.74
N TYR A 142 -3.53 5.78 -14.63
CA TYR A 142 -2.55 6.48 -13.78
C TYR A 142 -1.54 7.35 -14.55
N LYS A 143 -1.38 7.14 -15.85
CA LYS A 143 -0.61 8.03 -16.77
C LYS A 143 0.76 8.45 -16.23
N LEU A 144 1.53 7.47 -15.74
CA LEU A 144 2.90 7.70 -15.26
C LEU A 144 3.93 7.75 -16.40
N GLU A 145 3.53 7.44 -17.62
CA GLU A 145 4.35 7.63 -18.83
C GLU A 145 4.18 9.06 -19.35
N GLN A 146 5.28 9.80 -19.53
CA GLN A 146 5.33 11.08 -20.27
C GLN A 146 5.79 10.85 -21.70
#